data_AF-A0A7S2IVM3-F1
#
_entry.id   AF-A0A7S2IVM3-F1
#
_cell.length_a   1.000
_cell.length_b   1.000
_cell.length_c   1.000
_cell.angle_alpha   90.00
_cell.angle_beta   90.00
_cell.angle_gamma   90.00
#
_symmetry.space_group_name_H-M   'P 1'
#
loop_
_entity.id
_entity.type
_entity.pdbx_description
1 polymer ?
#
loop_
_entity_poly.entity_id
_entity_poly.type
_entity_poly.pdbx_seq_one_letter_code
_entity_poly.pdbx_strand_id
1 'polypeptide(L)'
;EDLVMPPGVGMPIGEGSRFMALQMHYYNPQLVPNVVDSSGVRAFVASTPRPVDAAMFMTDGGVNPRQRDPLPIGNANLHISSLLIPSACTSAWTSDINVFAAIYHGHLVGKRFNMAATRGSAILGSLRHE
;
A
#
# COMPACT_ATOMS: atom_id res chain seq x y z
N GLU A 1 0.36 -15.15 -2.31
CA GLU A 1 1.24 -15.59 -1.20
C GLU A 1 0.79 -14.89 0.06
N ASP A 2 1.04 -15.51 1.21
CA ASP A 2 0.69 -14.92 2.50
C ASP A 2 1.68 -13.82 2.85
N LEU A 3 1.19 -12.73 3.46
CA LEU A 3 2.08 -11.73 4.06
C LEU A 3 2.64 -12.29 5.38
N VAL A 4 3.90 -12.72 5.34
CA VAL A 4 4.60 -13.21 6.52
C VAL A 4 5.46 -12.09 7.12
N MET A 5 5.19 -11.76 8.38
CA MET A 5 6.00 -10.78 9.11
C MET A 5 7.40 -11.33 9.39
N PRO A 6 8.46 -10.50 9.34
CA PRO A 6 9.79 -10.92 9.77
C PRO A 6 9.81 -11.40 11.24
N PRO A 7 10.81 -12.21 11.64
CA PRO A 7 10.94 -12.67 13.02
C PRO A 7 10.97 -11.49 14.02
N GLY A 8 10.15 -11.58 15.07
CA GLY A 8 10.08 -10.53 16.10
C GLY A 8 9.34 -9.27 15.68
N VAL A 9 8.70 -9.25 14.50
CA VAL A 9 7.90 -8.11 14.02
C VAL A 9 6.41 -8.46 14.06
N GLY A 10 5.55 -7.52 14.44
CA GLY A 10 4.09 -7.69 14.41
C GLY A 10 3.36 -6.37 14.18
N MET A 11 2.16 -6.42 13.60
CA MET A 11 1.30 -5.25 13.50
C MET A 11 0.46 -5.14 14.78
N PRO A 12 0.61 -4.08 15.58
CA PRO A 12 -0.16 -3.93 16.81
C PRO A 12 -1.65 -3.76 16.49
N ILE A 13 -2.50 -4.43 17.27
CA ILE A 13 -3.97 -4.35 17.19
C ILE A 13 -4.54 -4.17 18.60
N GLY A 14 -5.64 -3.42 18.73
CA GLY A 14 -6.34 -3.23 20.00
C GLY A 14 -5.99 -1.95 20.77
N GLU A 15 -4.91 -1.24 20.41
CA GLU A 15 -4.60 0.07 21.00
C GLU A 15 -5.54 1.15 20.46
N GLY A 16 -6.69 1.31 21.11
CA GLY A 16 -7.72 2.30 20.74
C GLY A 16 -8.69 1.84 19.64
N SER A 17 -8.31 0.85 18.82
CA SER A 17 -9.19 0.24 17.83
C SER A 17 -9.93 -0.97 18.39
N ARG A 18 -11.26 -0.89 18.51
CA ARG A 18 -12.12 -1.95 19.06
C ARG A 18 -12.73 -2.87 18.02
N PHE A 19 -12.72 -2.43 16.76
CA PHE A 19 -13.40 -3.12 15.66
C PHE A 19 -12.42 -3.29 14.50
N MET A 20 -12.56 -4.43 13.81
CA MET A 20 -11.95 -4.63 12.50
C MET A 20 -13.02 -4.47 11.45
N ALA A 21 -12.72 -3.70 10.41
CA ALA A 21 -13.57 -3.56 9.24
C ALA A 21 -12.94 -4.34 8.08
N LEU A 22 -13.72 -5.23 7.47
CA LEU A 22 -13.33 -5.93 6.24
C LEU A 22 -14.07 -5.29 5.07
N GLN A 23 -13.32 -4.78 4.10
CA GLN A 23 -13.85 -4.33 2.82
C GLN A 23 -13.55 -5.40 1.76
N MET A 24 -14.58 -5.84 1.04
CA MET A 24 -14.46 -6.80 -0.06
C MET A 24 -14.85 -6.13 -1.38
N HIS A 25 -14.04 -6.30 -2.42
CA HIS A 25 -14.30 -5.75 -3.75
C HIS A 25 -14.77 -6.84 -4.70
N TYR A 26 -16.04 -6.79 -5.11
CA TYR A 26 -16.62 -7.74 -6.05
C TYR A 26 -16.68 -7.14 -7.46
N TYR A 27 -16.01 -7.79 -8.41
CA TYR A 27 -16.19 -7.51 -9.83
C TYR A 27 -17.10 -8.57 -10.43
N ASN A 28 -18.38 -8.23 -10.67
CA ASN A 28 -19.41 -9.14 -11.19
C ASN A 28 -19.89 -8.70 -12.58
N PRO A 29 -19.06 -8.80 -13.64
CA PRO A 29 -19.41 -8.31 -14.96
C PRO A 29 -20.54 -9.12 -15.63
N GLN A 30 -20.74 -10.38 -15.24
CA GLN A 30 -21.84 -11.22 -15.73
C GLN A 30 -23.17 -10.96 -15.01
N LEU A 31 -23.18 -10.08 -14.00
CA LEU A 31 -24.36 -9.72 -13.21
C LEU A 31 -25.07 -10.95 -12.63
N VAL A 32 -24.30 -11.96 -12.20
CA VAL A 32 -24.87 -13.21 -11.66
C VAL A 32 -25.71 -12.87 -10.42
N PRO A 33 -27.02 -13.16 -10.42
CA PRO A 33 -27.89 -12.83 -9.31
C PRO A 33 -27.77 -13.87 -8.19
N ASN A 34 -28.15 -13.48 -6.98
CA ASN A 34 -28.32 -14.37 -5.82
C ASN A 34 -27.06 -15.15 -5.40
N VAL A 35 -25.87 -14.61 -5.65
CA VAL A 35 -24.62 -15.18 -5.14
C VAL A 35 -24.52 -14.92 -3.64
N VAL A 36 -24.30 -15.98 -2.87
CA VAL A 36 -23.93 -15.91 -1.45
C VAL A 36 -22.45 -16.21 -1.35
N ASP A 37 -21.68 -15.25 -0.84
CA ASP A 37 -20.24 -15.39 -0.61
C ASP A 37 -19.94 -15.37 0.89
N SER A 38 -18.91 -16.13 1.29
CA SER A 38 -18.39 -16.19 2.67
C SER A 38 -16.88 -16.01 2.71
N SER A 39 -16.33 -15.28 1.73
CA SER A 39 -14.91 -14.98 1.63
C SER A 39 -14.48 -14.03 2.76
N GLY A 40 -13.19 -14.10 3.11
CA GLY A 40 -12.63 -13.26 4.15
C GLY A 40 -11.11 -13.38 4.25
N VAL A 41 -10.58 -12.89 5.36
CA VAL A 41 -9.15 -12.92 5.67
C VAL A 41 -8.93 -13.69 6.96
N ARG A 42 -7.87 -14.50 7.00
CA ARG A 42 -7.38 -15.14 8.23
C ARG A 42 -6.20 -14.35 8.78
N ALA A 43 -6.35 -13.81 9.98
CA ALA A 43 -5.27 -13.17 10.72
C ALA A 43 -4.74 -14.11 11.80
N PHE A 44 -3.43 -14.21 11.93
CA PHE A 44 -2.76 -14.92 13.03
C PHE A 44 -2.30 -13.90 14.07
N VAL A 45 -2.94 -13.93 15.25
CA VAL A 45 -2.72 -12.93 16.30
C VAL A 45 -1.88 -13.53 17.42
N ALA A 46 -0.82 -12.83 17.82
CA ALA A 46 -0.03 -13.20 18.99
C ALA A 46 -0.71 -12.71 20.28
N SER A 47 -0.58 -13.47 21.37
CA SER A 47 -1.13 -13.10 22.68
C SER A 47 -0.33 -12.00 23.39
N THR A 48 0.89 -11.73 22.93
CA THR A 48 1.78 -10.71 23.49
C THR A 48 2.33 -9.82 22.38
N PRO A 49 2.57 -8.52 22.63
CA PRO A 49 3.23 -7.63 21.68
C PRO A 49 4.59 -8.18 21.21
N ARG A 50 4.94 -7.85 19.97
CA ARG A 50 6.26 -8.15 19.41
C ARG A 50 7.23 -7.01 19.76
N PRO A 51 8.54 -7.24 19.79
CA PRO A 51 9.52 -6.20 20.12
C PRO A 51 9.63 -5.09 19.06
N VAL A 52 9.15 -5.33 17.83
CA VAL A 52 9.16 -4.36 16.75
C VAL A 52 7.77 -4.27 16.13
N ASP A 53 7.23 -3.07 16.08
CA ASP A 53 5.95 -2.80 15.44
C ASP A 53 6.10 -2.62 13.92
N ALA A 54 5.26 -3.32 13.17
CA ALA A 54 5.04 -3.07 11.76
C ALA A 54 3.91 -2.05 11.59
N ALA A 55 4.09 -1.17 10.59
CA ALA A 55 3.08 -0.23 10.15
C ALA A 55 3.01 -0.22 8.62
N MET A 56 1.93 0.37 8.09
CA MET A 56 1.77 0.60 6.66
C MET A 56 1.85 2.08 6.38
N PHE A 57 2.78 2.47 5.50
CA PHE A 57 2.85 3.82 4.95
C PHE A 57 2.20 3.82 3.56
N MET A 58 1.13 4.60 3.41
CA MET A 58 0.37 4.69 2.16
C MET A 58 0.64 6.02 1.46
N THR A 59 0.85 5.96 0.15
CA THR A 59 0.99 7.15 -0.69
C THR A 59 -0.01 7.07 -1.83
N ASP A 60 -0.87 8.08 -1.94
CA ASP A 60 -1.91 8.13 -2.98
C ASP A 60 -1.67 9.29 -3.94
N GLY A 61 -1.64 8.97 -5.23
CA GLY A 61 -1.34 9.93 -6.31
C GLY A 61 -2.40 9.99 -7.40
N GLY A 62 -3.65 9.61 -7.11
CA GLY A 62 -4.68 9.57 -8.15
C GLY A 62 -6.02 8.96 -7.77
N VAL A 63 -6.35 8.92 -6.47
CA VAL A 63 -7.64 8.45 -5.95
C VAL A 63 -8.69 9.57 -5.92
N ASN A 64 -8.26 10.83 -6.07
CA ASN A 64 -9.12 12.01 -6.12
C ASN A 64 -8.76 12.90 -7.33
N PRO A 65 -9.75 13.48 -8.06
CA PRO A 65 -9.48 14.43 -9.15
C PRO A 65 -8.66 15.67 -8.77
N ARG A 66 -8.58 16.02 -7.48
CA ARG A 66 -7.75 17.11 -6.96
C ARG A 66 -6.26 16.74 -6.83
N GLN A 67 -5.92 15.46 -6.92
CA GLN A 67 -4.55 14.98 -6.79
C GLN A 67 -3.80 14.96 -8.12
N ARG A 68 -4.52 14.81 -9.24
CA ARG A 68 -3.94 14.81 -10.58
C ARG A 68 -4.99 15.07 -11.66
N ASP A 69 -4.52 15.51 -12.81
CA ASP A 69 -5.32 15.62 -14.02
C ASP A 69 -5.76 14.24 -14.55
N PRO A 70 -6.89 14.18 -15.28
CA PRO A 70 -7.31 12.97 -15.97
C PRO A 70 -6.27 12.46 -16.96
N LEU A 71 -6.21 11.14 -17.13
CA LEU A 71 -5.31 10.55 -18.12
C LEU A 71 -5.77 10.88 -19.55
N PRO A 72 -4.90 11.37 -20.44
CA PRO A 72 -5.23 11.62 -21.83
C PRO A 72 -5.61 10.33 -22.56
N ILE A 73 -6.65 10.40 -23.38
CA ILE A 73 -7.16 9.28 -24.19
C ILE A 73 -6.19 8.97 -25.34
N GLY A 74 -6.01 7.69 -25.66
CA GLY A 74 -5.24 7.24 -26.83
C GLY A 74 -3.72 7.19 -26.64
N ASN A 75 -3.20 7.57 -25.48
CA ASN A 75 -1.77 7.44 -25.19
C ASN A 75 -1.44 6.03 -24.69
N ALA A 76 -0.76 5.24 -25.52
CA ALA A 76 -0.37 3.87 -25.18
C ALA A 76 0.72 3.78 -24.10
N ASN A 77 1.57 4.82 -23.99
CA ASN A 77 2.75 4.86 -23.13
C ASN A 77 2.87 6.21 -22.43
N LEU A 78 1.98 6.45 -21.46
CA LEU A 78 2.02 7.64 -20.64
C LEU A 78 2.81 7.39 -19.36
N HIS A 79 3.81 8.23 -19.10
CA HIS A 79 4.43 8.34 -17.79
C HIS A 79 3.77 9.48 -17.03
N ILE A 80 3.24 9.20 -15.84
CA ILE A 80 2.69 10.22 -14.95
C ILE A 80 3.80 10.82 -14.11
N SER A 81 3.67 12.08 -13.72
CA SER A 81 4.61 12.72 -12.80
C SER A 81 4.75 11.91 -11.51
N SER A 82 5.98 11.66 -11.10
CA SER A 82 6.26 10.97 -9.84
C SER A 82 5.75 11.77 -8.66
N LEU A 83 5.04 11.11 -7.74
CA LEU A 83 4.76 11.67 -6.43
C LEU A 83 6.06 11.73 -5.63
N LEU A 84 6.49 12.95 -5.28
CA LEU A 84 7.62 13.16 -4.39
C LEU A 84 7.10 13.44 -2.97
N ILE A 85 7.53 12.61 -2.01
CA ILE A 85 7.32 12.90 -0.60
C ILE A 85 8.38 13.93 -0.17
N PRO A 86 7.98 15.14 0.28
CA PRO A 86 8.94 16.16 0.70
C PRO A 86 9.80 15.67 1.86
N SER A 87 11.08 16.04 1.86
CA SER A 87 12.00 15.66 2.94
C SER A 87 11.52 16.12 4.31
N ALA A 88 10.80 17.23 4.40
CA ALA A 88 10.18 17.71 5.63
C ALA A 88 9.24 16.67 6.28
N CYS A 89 8.56 15.83 5.49
CA CYS A 89 7.70 14.76 6.01
C CYS A 89 8.52 13.63 6.66
N THR A 90 9.63 13.24 6.04
CA THR A 90 10.50 12.17 6.55
C THR A 90 11.44 12.67 7.66
N SER A 91 11.82 13.95 7.67
CA SER A 91 12.65 14.55 8.72
C SER A 91 11.94 14.63 10.07
N ALA A 92 10.62 14.52 10.10
CA ALA A 92 9.83 14.48 11.33
C ALA A 92 9.82 13.10 12.01
N TRP A 93 10.36 12.07 11.36
CA TRP A 93 10.41 10.73 11.93
C TRP A 93 11.40 10.69 13.09
N THR A 94 10.98 10.04 14.18
CA THR A 94 11.77 9.95 15.42
C THR A 94 12.74 8.77 15.43
N SER A 95 12.68 7.91 14.41
CA SER A 95 13.52 6.73 14.24
C SER A 95 13.62 6.33 12.78
N ASP A 96 14.66 5.57 12.45
CA ASP A 96 14.79 4.94 11.14
C ASP A 96 13.74 3.83 10.98
N ILE A 97 13.24 3.66 9.75
CA ILE A 97 12.31 2.59 9.39
C ILE A 97 12.96 1.59 8.43
N ASN A 98 12.56 0.32 8.54
CA ASN A 98 12.96 -0.72 7.60
C ASN A 98 11.76 -1.12 6.75
N VAL A 99 11.84 -0.86 5.44
CA VAL A 99 10.82 -1.30 4.48
C VAL A 99 11.10 -2.76 4.12
N PHE A 100 10.22 -3.66 4.50
CA PHE A 100 10.36 -5.11 4.22
C PHE A 100 9.39 -5.63 3.17
N ALA A 101 8.33 -4.87 2.87
CA ALA A 101 7.32 -5.22 1.88
C ALA A 101 6.77 -3.94 1.23
N ALA A 102 6.36 -4.06 -0.03
CA ALA A 102 5.70 -2.98 -0.76
C ALA A 102 4.60 -3.57 -1.65
N ILE A 103 3.46 -2.88 -1.70
CA ILE A 103 2.31 -3.23 -2.52
C ILE A 103 2.02 -2.06 -3.44
N TYR A 104 1.97 -2.32 -4.75
CA TYR A 104 1.52 -1.34 -5.73
C TYR A 104 0.07 -1.60 -6.08
N HIS A 105 -0.69 -0.52 -6.24
CA HIS A 105 -2.09 -0.58 -6.58
C HIS A 105 -2.43 0.38 -7.71
N GLY A 106 -3.16 -0.11 -8.69
CA GLY A 106 -3.80 0.72 -9.71
C GLY A 106 -4.88 -0.07 -10.43
N HIS A 107 -5.76 0.67 -11.10
CA HIS A 107 -6.86 0.09 -11.89
C HIS A 107 -6.37 -0.35 -13.28
N LEU A 108 -7.33 -0.63 -14.18
CA LEU A 108 -7.14 -1.31 -15.48
C LEU A 108 -6.04 -0.76 -16.40
N VAL A 109 -5.71 0.53 -16.32
CA VAL A 109 -4.73 1.17 -17.22
C VAL A 109 -3.32 1.28 -16.62
N GLY A 110 -3.13 0.88 -15.37
CA GLY A 110 -1.82 0.84 -14.73
C GLY A 110 -0.94 -0.27 -15.32
N LYS A 111 0.26 0.08 -15.80
CA LYS A 111 1.16 -0.89 -16.45
C LYS A 111 2.44 -1.18 -15.68
N ARG A 112 3.03 -0.16 -15.06
CA ARG A 112 4.30 -0.25 -14.34
C ARG A 112 4.27 0.70 -13.16
N PHE A 113 4.75 0.24 -12.03
CA PHE A 113 4.84 1.02 -10.80
C PHE A 113 6.26 0.95 -10.28
N ASN A 114 6.80 2.08 -9.85
CA ASN A 114 8.09 2.13 -9.19
C ASN A 114 8.02 3.12 -8.04
N MET A 115 8.59 2.71 -6.92
CA MET A 115 8.87 3.57 -5.79
C MET A 115 10.33 3.36 -5.40
N ALA A 116 10.99 4.45 -5.04
CA ALA A 116 12.38 4.46 -4.64
C ALA A 116 12.58 5.38 -3.44
N ALA A 117 13.46 4.98 -2.54
CA ALA A 117 13.97 5.86 -1.50
C ALA A 117 15.10 6.72 -2.06
N THR A 118 15.12 8.00 -1.73
CA THR A 118 16.16 8.94 -2.16
C THR A 118 16.79 9.68 -0.99
N ARG A 119 18.04 10.10 -1.16
CA ARG A 119 18.74 11.00 -0.24
C ARG A 119 19.42 12.10 -1.06
N GLY A 120 18.89 13.32 -0.97
CA GLY A 120 19.24 14.37 -1.91
C GLY A 120 18.90 13.95 -3.34
N SER A 121 19.86 13.98 -4.25
CA SER A 121 19.70 13.53 -5.64
C SER A 121 19.98 12.03 -5.85
N ALA A 122 20.47 11.30 -4.84
CA ALA A 122 20.83 9.90 -4.97
C ALA A 122 19.64 8.97 -4.71
N ILE A 123 19.44 7.99 -5.59
CA ILE A 123 18.52 6.86 -5.36
C ILE A 123 19.23 5.82 -4.50
N LEU A 124 18.64 5.50 -3.35
CA LEU A 124 19.17 4.50 -2.41
C LEU A 124 18.78 3.09 -2.80
N GLY A 125 17.62 2.93 -3.42
CA GLY A 125 17.10 1.63 -3.87
C GLY A 125 15.62 1.70 -4.24
N SER A 126 15.18 0.73 -5.05
CA SER A 126 13.75 0.56 -5.33
C SER A 126 13.10 -0.23 -4.19
N LEU A 127 11.87 0.15 -3.81
CA LEU A 127 11.14 -0.52 -2.74
C LEU A 127 10.52 -1.86 -3.19
N ARG A 128 10.45 -2.09 -4.50
CA ARG A 128 10.04 -3.38 -5.08
C ARG A 128 10.69 -3.54 -6.43
N HIS A 129 11.38 -4.66 -6.64
CA HIS A 129 11.77 -5.13 -7.96
C HIS A 129 10.64 -6.04 -8.47
N GLU A 130 10.03 -5.67 -9.60
CA GLU A 130 9.11 -6.53 -10.36
C GLU A 130 9.89 -7.42 -11.34
#